data_AF-A0A7K4HBF5-F1
#
_entry.id   AF-A0A7K4HBF5-F1
#
_cell.length_a   1.000
_cell.length_b   1.000
_cell.length_c   1.000
_cell.angle_alpha   90.00
_cell.angle_beta   90.00
_cell.angle_gamma   90.00
#
_symmetry.space_group_name_H-M   'P 1'
#
loop_
_entity.id
_entity.type
_entity.pdbx_description
1 polymer ?
#
loop_
_entity_poly.entity_id
_entity_poly.type
_entity_poly.pdbx_seq_one_letter_code
_entity_poly.pdbx_strand_id
1 'polypeptide(L)'
;MDYKYFRDGLISLSTVQFIFSFTFLLGSILLKPYIALEPNERDFIILVTIINMIFSVYYLLEALKFEKVFKLEEKHIHTFGKRIGIISLFYLPHVFLLSSLLFLDLHNLLVLINWLSLIIEILLLGILFKEIYDLLFKEEIERKFEIDQNRKIYFERK
;
A
#
# COMPACT_ATOMS: atom_id res chain seq x y z
N MET A 1 -3.77 -4.74 -15.97
CA MET A 1 -2.82 -3.60 -16.09
C MET A 1 -1.46 -4.12 -16.54
N ASP A 2 -0.58 -3.32 -17.17
CA ASP A 2 0.80 -3.80 -17.44
C ASP A 2 1.48 -4.19 -16.12
N TYR A 3 2.00 -5.42 -16.07
CA TYR A 3 2.67 -6.01 -14.92
C TYR A 3 3.76 -5.09 -14.34
N LYS A 4 4.51 -4.42 -15.22
CA LYS A 4 5.62 -3.56 -14.79
C LYS A 4 5.09 -2.30 -14.10
N TYR A 5 4.04 -1.68 -14.65
CA TYR A 5 3.43 -0.50 -14.03
C TYR A 5 2.82 -0.83 -12.67
N PHE A 6 2.21 -2.02 -12.51
CA PHE A 6 1.66 -2.42 -11.21
C PHE A 6 2.78 -2.56 -10.18
N ARG A 7 3.85 -3.29 -10.54
CA ARG A 7 5.01 -3.47 -9.66
C ARG A 7 5.65 -2.13 -9.27
N ASP A 8 5.91 -1.27 -10.25
CA ASP A 8 6.55 0.03 -10.01
C ASP A 8 5.64 0.94 -9.18
N GLY A 9 4.32 0.90 -9.41
CA GLY A 9 3.32 1.59 -8.60
C GLY A 9 3.29 1.08 -7.16
N LEU A 10 3.32 -0.23 -6.97
CA LEU A 10 3.31 -0.85 -5.64
C LEU A 10 4.59 -0.53 -4.86
N ILE A 11 5.76 -0.59 -5.51
CA ILE A 11 7.05 -0.22 -4.89
C ILE A 11 7.06 1.26 -4.50
N SER A 12 6.71 2.15 -5.43
CA SER A 12 6.78 3.59 -5.20
C SER A 12 5.82 4.03 -4.09
N LEU A 13 4.54 3.65 -4.18
CA LEU A 13 3.55 4.03 -3.16
C LEU A 13 3.87 3.44 -1.79
N SER A 14 4.30 2.19 -1.71
CA SER A 14 4.66 1.58 -0.41
C SER A 14 5.90 2.24 0.20
N THR A 15 6.89 2.63 -0.63
CA THR A 15 8.07 3.35 -0.15
C THR A 15 7.70 4.74 0.37
N VAL A 16 6.91 5.49 -0.39
CA VAL A 16 6.46 6.83 -0.01
C VAL A 16 5.60 6.76 1.26
N GLN A 17 4.68 5.80 1.36
CA GLN A 17 3.87 5.58 2.56
C GLN A 17 4.73 5.29 3.78
N PHE A 18 5.77 4.47 3.63
CA PHE A 18 6.72 4.20 4.71
C PHE A 18 7.43 5.47 5.18
N ILE A 19 7.95 6.28 4.26
CA ILE A 19 8.66 7.53 4.58
C ILE A 19 7.74 8.51 5.28
N PHE A 20 6.51 8.69 4.78
CA PHE A 20 5.53 9.59 5.38
C PHE A 20 5.10 9.12 6.76
N SER A 21 4.86 7.82 6.94
CA SER A 21 4.50 7.24 8.24
C SER A 21 5.63 7.37 9.25
N PHE A 22 6.86 7.13 8.83
CA PHE A 22 8.04 7.31 9.68
C PHE A 22 8.24 8.79 10.06
N THR A 23 8.04 9.71 9.12
CA THR A 23 8.11 11.15 9.37
C THR A 23 7.02 11.59 10.33
N PHE A 24 5.80 11.08 10.17
CA PHE A 24 4.69 11.38 11.06
C PHE A 24 4.94 10.86 12.49
N LEU A 25 5.46 9.64 12.61
CA LEU A 25 5.88 9.05 13.89
C LEU A 25 6.95 9.91 14.58
N LEU A 26 8.02 10.27 13.87
CA LEU A 26 9.06 11.13 14.43
C LEU A 26 8.54 12.51 14.79
N GLY A 27 7.68 13.10 13.95
CA GLY A 27 7.03 14.37 14.20
C GLY A 27 6.24 14.35 15.51
N SER A 28 5.48 13.27 15.76
CA SER A 28 4.68 13.12 16.98
C SER A 28 5.52 13.01 18.27
N ILE A 29 6.79 12.56 18.17
CA ILE A 29 7.69 12.37 19.31
C ILE A 29 8.58 13.61 19.52
N LEU A 30 9.25 14.06 18.45
CA LEU A 30 10.27 15.11 18.52
C LEU A 30 9.67 16.50 18.66
N LEU A 31 8.49 16.75 18.08
CA LEU A 31 7.83 18.05 18.17
C LEU A 31 7.00 18.20 19.45
N LYS A 32 7.08 17.25 20.40
CA LYS A 32 6.44 17.35 21.72
C LYS A 32 6.66 18.70 22.44
N PRO A 33 7.82 19.38 22.36
CA PRO A 33 7.99 20.70 22.97
C PRO A 33 7.23 21.83 22.27
N TYR A 34 6.86 21.63 21.00
CA TYR A 34 6.28 22.64 20.11
C TYR A 34 4.80 22.38 19.79
N ILE A 35 4.35 21.15 20.03
CA ILE A 35 3.00 20.69 19.76
C ILE A 35 2.44 20.15 21.08
N ALA A 36 1.42 20.83 21.61
CA ALA A 36 0.69 20.40 22.79
C ALA A 36 -0.23 19.22 22.44
N LEU A 37 0.38 18.06 22.18
CA LEU A 37 -0.33 16.83 21.87
C LEU A 37 -0.65 16.09 23.17
N GLU A 38 -1.91 15.70 23.37
CA GLU A 38 -2.25 14.90 24.53
C GLU A 38 -1.56 13.52 24.45
N PRO A 39 -1.19 12.89 25.58
CA PRO A 39 -0.54 11.58 25.57
C PRO A 39 -1.34 10.53 24.77
N ASN A 40 -2.66 10.55 24.88
CA ASN A 40 -3.55 9.60 24.19
C ASN A 40 -3.52 9.80 22.66
N GLU A 41 -3.55 11.04 22.20
CA GLU A 41 -3.48 11.38 20.78
C GLU A 41 -2.14 10.96 20.18
N ARG A 42 -1.05 11.15 20.94
CA ARG A 42 0.29 10.78 20.50
C ARG A 42 0.40 9.28 20.37
N ASP A 43 -0.04 8.54 21.37
CA ASP A 43 0.01 7.09 21.37
C ASP A 43 -0.86 6.51 20.24
N PHE A 44 -1.97 7.18 19.93
CA PHE A 44 -2.81 6.86 18.77
C PHE A 44 -2.09 7.11 17.43
N ILE A 45 -1.43 8.26 17.24
CA ILE A 45 -0.62 8.53 16.04
C ILE A 45 0.50 7.49 15.88
N ILE A 46 1.20 7.16 16.97
CA ILE A 46 2.26 6.15 16.97
C ILE A 46 1.70 4.79 16.53
N LEU A 47 0.57 4.37 17.09
CA LEU A 47 -0.07 3.11 16.71
C LEU A 47 -0.41 3.09 15.22
N VAL A 48 -1.05 4.16 14.72
CA VAL A 48 -1.51 4.24 13.33
C VAL A 48 -0.33 4.23 12.36
N THR A 49 0.74 4.95 12.68
CA THR A 49 1.95 5.01 11.85
C THR A 49 2.73 3.71 11.85
N ILE A 50 2.81 2.99 12.97
CA ILE A 50 3.43 1.65 13.04
C ILE A 50 2.69 0.67 12.13
N ILE A 51 1.37 0.64 12.17
CA ILE A 51 0.57 -0.23 11.29
C ILE A 51 0.87 0.09 9.83
N ASN A 52 0.88 1.37 9.44
CA ASN A 52 1.24 1.79 8.08
C ASN A 52 2.63 1.33 7.67
N MET A 53 3.62 1.45 8.54
CA MET A 53 4.98 0.99 8.25
C MET A 53 5.03 -0.52 8.05
N ILE A 54 4.33 -1.31 8.87
CA ILE A 54 4.27 -2.78 8.73
C ILE A 54 3.67 -3.17 7.37
N PHE A 55 2.52 -2.60 7.01
CA PHE A 55 1.88 -2.88 5.73
C PHE A 55 2.71 -2.40 4.53
N SER A 56 3.35 -1.24 4.65
CA SER A 56 4.26 -0.73 3.62
C SER A 56 5.42 -1.69 3.36
N VAL A 57 6.05 -2.22 4.42
CA VAL A 57 7.11 -3.23 4.30
C VAL A 57 6.57 -4.52 3.68
N TYR A 58 5.38 -4.97 4.10
CA TYR A 58 4.73 -6.14 3.51
C TYR A 58 4.54 -5.97 1.99
N TYR A 59 3.94 -4.87 1.54
CA TYR A 59 3.71 -4.62 0.12
C TYR A 59 4.99 -4.46 -0.68
N LEU A 60 6.04 -3.86 -0.10
CA LEU A 60 7.37 -3.82 -0.72
C LEU A 60 7.92 -5.23 -0.96
N LEU A 61 7.85 -6.12 0.04
CA LEU A 61 8.31 -7.49 -0.10
C LEU A 61 7.51 -8.27 -1.15
N GLU A 62 6.20 -8.04 -1.22
CA GLU A 62 5.34 -8.65 -2.23
C GLU A 62 5.68 -8.13 -3.65
N ALA A 63 5.92 -6.83 -3.80
CA ALA A 63 6.32 -6.25 -5.08
C ALA A 63 7.68 -6.76 -5.58
N LEU A 64 8.62 -7.04 -4.67
CA LEU A 64 9.91 -7.65 -5.01
C LEU A 64 9.77 -9.12 -5.43
N LYS A 65 8.82 -9.85 -4.85
CA LYS A 65 8.51 -11.25 -5.23
C LYS A 65 7.68 -11.34 -6.50
N PHE A 66 6.98 -10.27 -6.87
CA PHE A 66 6.02 -10.23 -7.97
C PHE A 66 6.58 -10.79 -9.29
N GLU A 67 7.82 -10.43 -9.64
CA GLU A 67 8.48 -10.92 -10.86
C GLU A 67 8.65 -12.42 -10.89
N LYS A 68 9.00 -13.01 -9.75
CA LYS A 68 9.19 -14.46 -9.64
C LYS A 68 7.85 -15.18 -9.76
N VAL A 69 6.80 -14.61 -9.17
CA VAL A 69 5.45 -15.20 -9.18
C VAL A 69 4.86 -15.22 -10.59
N PHE A 70 5.03 -14.15 -11.36
CA PHE A 70 4.46 -14.05 -12.72
C PHE A 70 5.15 -14.95 -13.76
N LYS A 71 6.37 -15.41 -13.46
CA LYS A 71 7.06 -16.47 -14.23
C LYS A 71 6.49 -17.87 -13.95
N LEU A 72 5.77 -18.07 -12.85
CA LEU A 72 5.17 -19.36 -12.49
C LEU A 72 3.83 -19.58 -13.20
N GLU A 73 3.31 -20.79 -13.09
CA GLU A 73 1.98 -21.17 -13.58
C GLU A 73 0.87 -20.27 -13.02
N GLU A 74 -0.22 -20.14 -13.78
CA GLU A 74 -1.37 -19.28 -13.46
C GLU A 74 -1.96 -19.53 -12.06
N LYS A 75 -1.95 -20.79 -11.60
CA LYS A 75 -2.39 -21.17 -10.25
C LYS A 75 -1.65 -20.38 -9.14
N HIS A 76 -0.36 -20.10 -9.34
CA HIS A 76 0.46 -19.37 -8.37
C HIS A 76 0.19 -17.86 -8.42
N ILE A 77 -0.06 -17.32 -9.61
CA ILE A 77 -0.47 -15.93 -9.80
C ILE A 77 -1.82 -15.67 -9.13
N HIS A 78 -2.77 -16.57 -9.32
CA HIS A 78 -4.09 -16.47 -8.69
C HIS A 78 -4.02 -16.61 -7.16
N THR A 79 -3.18 -17.50 -6.66
CA THR A 79 -2.94 -17.66 -5.20
C THR A 79 -2.31 -16.40 -4.61
N PHE A 80 -1.38 -15.77 -5.33
CA PHE A 80 -0.79 -14.49 -4.95
C PHE A 80 -1.85 -13.38 -4.89
N GLY A 81 -2.67 -13.24 -5.94
CA GLY A 81 -3.76 -12.25 -6.00
C GLY A 81 -4.76 -12.40 -4.85
N LYS A 82 -5.14 -13.64 -4.51
CA LYS A 82 -5.99 -13.91 -3.34
C LYS A 82 -5.34 -13.50 -2.02
N ARG A 83 -4.07 -13.87 -1.80
CA ARG A 83 -3.36 -13.53 -0.56
C ARG A 83 -3.24 -12.03 -0.39
N ILE A 84 -2.76 -11.32 -1.41
CA ILE A 84 -2.59 -9.87 -1.33
C ILE A 84 -3.94 -9.19 -1.12
N GLY A 85 -5.01 -9.65 -1.78
CA GLY A 85 -6.35 -9.10 -1.60
C GLY A 85 -6.95 -9.31 -0.21
N ILE A 86 -6.78 -10.49 0.39
CA ILE A 86 -7.22 -10.71 1.77
C ILE A 86 -6.48 -9.77 2.72
N ILE A 87 -5.17 -9.62 2.56
CA ILE A 87 -4.37 -8.74 3.43
C ILE A 87 -4.75 -7.27 3.22
N SER A 88 -5.00 -6.83 1.98
CA SER A 88 -5.49 -5.48 1.69
C SER A 88 -6.87 -5.21 2.28
N LEU A 89 -7.76 -6.21 2.34
CA LEU A 89 -9.05 -6.07 3.03
C LEU A 89 -8.89 -5.88 4.53
N PHE A 90 -7.94 -6.56 5.17
CA PHE A 90 -7.61 -6.32 6.58
C PHE A 90 -6.93 -4.97 6.82
N TYR A 91 -6.26 -4.41 5.81
CA TYR A 91 -5.69 -3.08 5.88
C TYR A 91 -6.76 -1.97 5.72
N LEU A 92 -7.86 -2.23 5.02
CA LEU A 92 -8.89 -1.23 4.73
C LEU A 92 -9.46 -0.50 5.98
N PRO A 93 -9.76 -1.15 7.12
CA PRO A 93 -10.17 -0.48 8.35
C PRO A 93 -9.19 0.60 8.82
N HIS A 94 -7.90 0.44 8.52
CA HIS A 94 -6.85 1.36 8.90
C HIS A 94 -7.00 2.74 8.28
N VAL A 95 -7.52 2.83 7.05
CA VAL A 95 -7.80 4.10 6.36
C VAL A 95 -8.73 4.97 7.19
N PHE A 96 -9.74 4.36 7.83
CA PHE A 96 -10.70 5.07 8.68
C PHE A 96 -10.05 5.55 9.98
N LEU A 97 -9.13 4.77 10.55
CA LEU A 97 -8.36 5.20 11.72
C LEU A 97 -7.45 6.38 11.37
N LEU A 98 -6.75 6.33 10.24
CA LEU A 98 -5.92 7.45 9.77
C LEU A 98 -6.79 8.70 9.48
N SER A 99 -7.99 8.50 8.93
CA SER A 99 -8.94 9.59 8.66
C SER A 99 -9.44 10.26 9.94
N SER A 100 -9.60 9.48 11.02
CA SER A 100 -10.06 10.01 12.31
C SER A 100 -9.11 11.06 12.91
N LEU A 101 -7.81 11.00 12.59
CA LEU A 101 -6.82 12.00 13.02
C LEU A 101 -7.09 13.40 12.44
N LEU A 102 -7.86 13.53 11.35
CA LEU A 102 -8.24 14.84 10.79
C LEU A 102 -9.25 15.61 11.66
N PHE A 103 -9.91 14.93 12.60
CA PHE A 103 -10.89 15.54 13.51
C PHE A 103 -10.29 15.89 14.88
N LEU A 104 -9.02 15.54 15.10
CA LEU A 104 -8.27 15.95 16.29
C LEU A 104 -7.65 17.34 16.05
N ASP A 105 -7.48 18.11 17.13
CA ASP A 105 -6.87 19.44 17.07
C ASP A 105 -5.33 19.34 16.99
N LEU A 106 -4.86 18.79 15.86
CA LEU A 106 -3.44 18.59 15.60
C LEU A 106 -2.82 19.86 15.00
N HIS A 107 -1.53 20.05 15.27
CA HIS A 107 -0.75 21.10 14.61
C HIS A 107 -0.82 20.98 13.07
N ASN A 108 -0.91 22.12 12.37
CA ASN A 108 -1.11 22.19 10.91
C ASN A 108 -0.15 21.30 10.10
N LEU A 109 1.12 21.18 10.52
CA LEU A 109 2.09 20.31 9.84
C LEU A 109 1.70 18.83 9.94
N LEU A 110 1.22 18.38 11.11
CA LEU A 110 0.75 17.01 11.31
C LEU A 110 -0.53 16.74 10.52
N VAL A 111 -1.44 17.71 10.47
CA VAL A 111 -2.67 17.63 9.64
C VAL A 111 -2.30 17.47 8.16
N LEU A 112 -1.33 18.25 7.67
CA LEU A 112 -0.86 18.17 6.29
C LEU A 112 -0.22 16.80 5.99
N ILE A 113 0.65 16.30 6.88
CA ILE A 113 1.26 14.97 6.74
C ILE A 113 0.20 13.87 6.75
N ASN A 114 -0.83 14.00 7.60
CA ASN A 114 -1.94 13.05 7.66
C ASN A 114 -2.75 13.04 6.35
N TRP A 115 -3.06 14.23 5.80
CA TRP A 115 -3.72 14.36 4.49
C TRP A 115 -2.94 13.69 3.36
N LEU A 116 -1.62 13.93 3.29
CA LEU A 116 -0.77 13.31 2.29
C LEU A 116 -0.73 11.79 2.46
N SER A 117 -0.63 11.31 3.70
CA SER A 117 -0.66 9.88 4.01
C SER A 117 -1.97 9.22 3.57
N LEU A 118 -3.12 9.89 3.77
CA LEU A 118 -4.42 9.40 3.29
C LEU A 118 -4.48 9.30 1.78
N ILE A 119 -3.99 10.30 1.06
CA ILE A 119 -3.95 10.29 -0.41
C ILE A 119 -3.10 9.12 -0.91
N ILE A 120 -1.90 8.94 -0.35
CA ILE A 120 -1.00 7.85 -0.71
C ILE A 120 -1.65 6.50 -0.43
N GLU A 121 -2.32 6.35 0.71
CA GLU A 121 -2.98 5.11 1.12
C GLU A 121 -4.16 4.75 0.23
N ILE A 122 -4.99 5.74 -0.15
CA ILE A 122 -6.10 5.54 -1.10
C ILE A 122 -5.55 5.13 -2.48
N LEU A 123 -4.47 5.77 -2.95
CA LEU A 123 -3.84 5.39 -4.22
C LEU A 123 -3.27 3.97 -4.16
N LEU A 124 -2.62 3.59 -3.05
CA LEU A 124 -2.04 2.27 -2.83
C LEU A 124 -3.13 1.18 -2.87
N LEU A 125 -4.21 1.36 -2.11
CA LEU A 125 -5.35 0.46 -2.12
C LEU A 125 -6.05 0.42 -3.47
N GLY A 126 -6.15 1.56 -4.16
CA GLY A 126 -6.72 1.64 -5.51
C GLY A 126 -5.97 0.77 -6.52
N ILE A 127 -4.63 0.86 -6.54
CA ILE A 127 -3.81 0.02 -7.43
C ILE A 127 -3.92 -1.45 -7.05
N LEU A 128 -3.90 -1.77 -5.75
CA LEU A 128 -4.05 -3.14 -5.26
C LEU A 128 -5.40 -3.75 -5.67
N PHE A 129 -6.50 -3.08 -5.37
CA PHE A 129 -7.84 -3.61 -5.68
C PHE A 129 -8.11 -3.70 -7.17
N LYS A 130 -7.59 -2.77 -7.97
CA LYS A 130 -7.65 -2.88 -9.43
C LYS A 130 -6.95 -4.17 -9.91
N GLU A 131 -5.74 -4.44 -9.45
CA GLU A 131 -5.01 -5.65 -9.86
C GLU A 131 -5.68 -6.93 -9.36
N ILE A 132 -6.20 -6.93 -8.14
CA ILE A 132 -6.97 -8.06 -7.60
C ILE A 132 -8.24 -8.28 -8.44
N TYR A 133 -8.90 -7.22 -8.87
CA TYR A 133 -10.05 -7.29 -9.76
C TYR A 133 -9.67 -7.93 -11.10
N ASP A 134 -8.62 -7.42 -11.76
CA ASP A 134 -8.09 -7.94 -13.02
C ASP A 134 -7.71 -9.43 -12.90
N LEU A 135 -7.10 -9.83 -11.78
CA LEU A 135 -6.63 -11.20 -11.56
C LEU A 135 -7.71 -12.21 -11.13
N LEU A 136 -8.78 -11.78 -10.46
CA LEU A 136 -9.78 -12.70 -9.90
C LEU A 136 -11.10 -12.69 -10.66
N PHE A 137 -11.51 -11.53 -11.18
CA PHE A 137 -12.88 -11.31 -11.70
C PHE A 137 -12.95 -11.11 -13.21
N LYS A 138 -11.84 -10.78 -13.87
CA LYS A 138 -11.80 -10.70 -15.35
C LYS A 138 -11.99 -12.07 -15.99
N GLU A 139 -12.60 -12.13 -17.17
CA GLU A 139 -12.83 -13.39 -17.89
C GLU A 139 -11.53 -14.17 -18.09
N GLU A 140 -11.58 -15.50 -17.95
CA GLU A 140 -10.40 -16.37 -17.98
C GLU A 140 -9.62 -16.25 -19.30
N ILE A 141 -10.33 -16.05 -20.42
CA ILE A 141 -9.74 -15.90 -21.75
C ILE A 141 -8.96 -14.57 -21.84
N GLU A 142 -9.54 -13.47 -21.40
CA GLU A 142 -8.88 -12.15 -21.41
C GLU A 142 -7.68 -12.12 -20.45
N ARG A 143 -7.82 -12.75 -19.28
CA ARG A 143 -6.77 -12.85 -18.28
C ARG A 143 -5.57 -13.63 -18.80
N LYS A 144 -5.79 -14.80 -19.42
CA LYS A 144 -4.72 -15.60 -20.04
C LYS A 144 -4.01 -14.83 -21.14
N PHE A 145 -4.77 -14.15 -22.01
CA PHE A 145 -4.20 -13.33 -23.07
C PHE A 145 -3.31 -12.20 -22.51
N GLU A 146 -3.77 -11.50 -21.47
CA GLU A 146 -3.00 -10.43 -20.82
C GLU A 146 -1.74 -10.94 -20.12
N ILE A 147 -1.81 -12.09 -19.43
CA ILE A 147 -0.65 -12.73 -18.80
C ILE A 147 0.38 -13.14 -19.86
N ASP A 148 -0.06 -13.76 -20.96
CA ASP A 148 0.84 -14.22 -22.02
C ASP A 148 1.48 -13.05 -22.78
N GLN A 149 0.75 -11.96 -23.03
CA GLN A 149 1.33 -10.74 -23.59
C GLN A 149 2.42 -10.16 -22.68
N ASN A 150 2.15 -10.04 -21.38
CA ASN A 150 3.13 -9.55 -20.42
C ASN A 150 4.37 -10.47 -20.36
N ARG A 151 4.19 -11.79 -20.39
CA ARG A 151 5.33 -12.73 -20.41
C ARG A 151 6.20 -12.58 -21.65
N LYS A 152 5.60 -12.46 -22.83
CA LYS A 152 6.30 -12.23 -24.09
C LYS A 152 7.10 -10.93 -24.08
N ILE A 153 6.52 -9.85 -23.54
CA ILE A 153 7.17 -8.53 -23.50
C ILE A 153 8.34 -8.51 -22.52
N TYR A 154 8.18 -9.11 -21.34
CA TYR A 154 9.11 -8.90 -20.21
C TYR A 154 10.07 -10.07 -19.94
N PHE A 155 9.76 -11.29 -20.41
CA PHE A 155 10.55 -12.48 -20.10
C PHE A 155 11.14 -13.18 -21.32
N GLU A 156 10.49 -13.15 -22.48
CA GLU A 156 11.01 -13.80 -23.71
C GLU A 156 11.96 -12.91 -24.53
N ARG A 157 12.00 -11.59 -24.28
CA ARG A 157 12.91 -10.64 -24.95
C ARG A 157 14.28 -10.44 -24.26
N LYS A 158 14.65 -11.32 -23.31
CA LYS A 158 15.94 -11.34 -22.63
C LYS A 158 16.66 -12.64 -22.90
#